data_AF-A0A428QUW6-F1
#
_entry.id   AF-A0A428QUW6-F1
#
_cell.length_a   1.000
_cell.length_b   1.000
_cell.length_c   1.000
_cell.angle_alpha   90.00
_cell.angle_beta   90.00
_cell.angle_gamma   90.00
#
_symmetry.space_group_name_H-M   'P 1'
#
loop_
_entity.id
_entity.type
_entity.pdbx_description
1 polymer ?
#
loop_
_entity_poly.entity_id
_entity_poly.type
_entity_poly.pdbx_seq_one_letter_code
_entity_poly.pdbx_strand_id
1 'polypeptide(L)'
;MSLPLLKQYLPISLALLLYYGSASRFTHGATSTASFYQFQNERRADDGSTEARLIPVFDFILATAIVTPGISRKIASCFVAATISGFAVKRAIDGLPCQGDIFQSIWATAAAFVGFI
;
A
#
# COMPACT_ATOMS: atom_id res chain seq x y z
N MET A 1 -10.43 -3.10 -20.65
CA MET A 1 -8.94 -3.06 -20.68
C MET A 1 -8.44 -4.47 -20.96
N SER A 2 -7.40 -4.67 -21.79
CA SER A 2 -6.93 -6.03 -22.11
C SER A 2 -6.12 -6.64 -20.96
N LEU A 3 -6.07 -7.98 -20.88
CA LEU A 3 -5.33 -8.69 -19.84
C LEU A 3 -3.84 -8.31 -19.76
N PRO A 4 -3.10 -8.14 -20.89
CA PRO A 4 -1.71 -7.69 -20.84
C PRO A 4 -1.53 -6.34 -20.16
N LEU A 5 -2.43 -5.39 -20.42
CA LEU A 5 -2.39 -4.06 -19.80
C LEU A 5 -2.66 -4.15 -18.29
N LEU A 6 -3.59 -5.01 -17.86
CA LEU A 6 -3.86 -5.23 -16.43
C LEU A 6 -2.62 -5.79 -15.71
N LYS A 7 -1.94 -6.78 -16.29
CA LYS A 7 -0.70 -7.36 -15.73
C LYS A 7 0.43 -6.35 -15.61
N GLN A 8 0.46 -5.36 -16.49
CA GLN A 8 1.45 -4.30 -16.46
C GLN A 8 1.09 -3.21 -15.44
N TYR A 9 -0.12 -2.66 -15.51
CA TYR A 9 -0.46 -1.44 -14.79
C TYR A 9 -0.98 -1.64 -13.37
N LEU A 10 -1.60 -2.78 -13.04
CA LEU A 10 -2.07 -2.99 -11.67
C LEU A 10 -0.93 -3.07 -10.65
N PRO A 11 0.15 -3.85 -10.86
CA PRO A 11 1.31 -3.83 -9.96
C PRO A 11 1.97 -2.44 -9.88
N ILE A 12 2.09 -1.75 -11.01
CA ILE A 12 2.65 -0.38 -11.03
C ILE A 12 1.78 0.57 -10.19
N SER A 13 0.45 0.49 -10.33
CA SER A 13 -0.47 1.31 -9.54
C SER A 13 -0.31 1.05 -8.04
N LEU A 14 -0.11 -0.22 -7.64
CA LEU A 14 0.12 -0.60 -6.25
C LEU A 14 1.44 -0.03 -5.72
N ALA A 15 2.51 -0.12 -6.51
CA ALA A 15 3.80 0.48 -6.17
C ALA A 15 3.72 2.01 -6.06
N LEU A 16 2.94 2.68 -6.93
CA LEU A 16 2.77 4.13 -6.87
C LEU A 16 2.10 4.59 -5.56
N LEU A 17 1.13 3.85 -5.03
CA LEU A 17 0.55 4.17 -3.72
C LEU A 17 1.61 4.10 -2.63
N LEU A 18 2.47 3.07 -2.64
CA LEU A 18 3.53 2.90 -1.65
C LEU A 18 4.62 3.97 -1.77
N TYR A 19 5.04 4.32 -2.99
CA TYR A 19 5.96 5.43 -3.20
C TYR A 19 5.37 6.76 -2.73
N TYR A 20 4.10 7.02 -3.04
CA TYR A 20 3.41 8.23 -2.58
C TYR A 20 3.26 8.26 -1.07
N GLY A 21 2.92 7.12 -0.45
CA GLY A 21 2.88 6.94 0.99
C GLY A 21 4.22 7.18 1.68
N SER A 22 5.29 6.62 1.11
CA SER A 22 6.66 6.78 1.57
C SER A 22 7.10 8.25 1.51
N ALA A 23 6.92 8.91 0.35
CA ALA A 23 7.27 10.33 0.17
C ALA A 23 6.49 11.24 1.12
N SER A 24 5.18 10.99 1.28
CA SER A 24 4.33 11.68 2.24
C SER A 24 4.88 11.59 3.66
N ARG A 25 5.26 10.39 4.10
CA ARG A 25 5.79 10.16 5.45
C ARG A 25 7.18 10.76 5.67
N PHE A 26 8.10 10.63 4.70
CA PHE A 26 9.42 11.26 4.80
C PHE A 26 9.36 12.78 4.91
N THR A 27 8.30 13.39 4.38
CA THR A 27 8.14 14.85 4.33
C THR A 27 7.09 15.38 5.29
N HIS A 28 6.59 14.53 6.21
CA HIS A 28 5.52 14.86 7.15
C HIS A 28 4.31 15.52 6.47
N GLY A 29 3.94 14.98 5.31
CA GLY A 29 2.79 15.38 4.51
C GLY A 29 3.07 16.46 3.46
N ALA A 30 4.26 17.08 3.40
CA ALA A 30 4.53 18.20 2.51
C ALA A 30 4.39 17.87 1.00
N THR A 31 4.56 16.61 0.61
CA THR A 31 4.39 16.14 -0.79
C THR A 31 3.03 15.51 -1.07
N SER A 32 2.07 15.60 -0.15
CA SER A 32 0.78 14.92 -0.26
C SER A 32 -0.39 15.82 0.12
N THR A 33 -1.62 15.37 -0.12
CA THR A 33 -2.80 16.08 0.42
C THR A 33 -2.87 15.90 1.94
N ALA A 34 -3.36 16.92 2.66
CA ALA A 34 -3.56 16.83 4.10
C ALA A 34 -4.41 15.63 4.51
N SER A 35 -5.45 15.32 3.72
CA SER A 35 -6.31 14.15 3.92
C SER A 35 -5.58 12.82 3.76
N PHE A 36 -4.62 12.73 2.84
CA PHE A 36 -3.84 11.51 2.64
C PHE A 36 -2.84 11.29 3.77
N TYR A 37 -2.12 12.33 4.19
CA TYR A 37 -1.23 12.23 5.34
C TYR A 37 -1.99 11.89 6.64
N GLN A 38 -3.16 12.51 6.85
CA GLN A 38 -4.04 12.16 7.97
C GLN A 38 -4.50 10.70 7.89
N PHE A 39 -4.91 10.22 6.70
CA PHE A 39 -5.26 8.82 6.47
C PHE A 39 -4.12 7.87 6.90
N GLN A 40 -2.87 8.22 6.61
CA GLN A 40 -1.73 7.40 7.04
C GLN A 40 -1.59 7.44 8.57
N ASN A 41 -1.69 8.62 9.19
CA ASN A 41 -1.58 8.80 10.64
C ASN A 41 -2.65 8.06 11.44
N GLU A 42 -3.87 7.95 10.90
CA GLU A 42 -4.96 7.18 11.50
C GLU A 42 -4.69 5.66 11.54
N ARG A 43 -3.80 5.15 10.67
CA ARG A 43 -3.40 3.73 10.65
C ARG A 43 -2.19 3.49 11.54
N ARG A 44 -1.22 4.41 11.47
CA ARG A 44 -0.04 4.44 12.33
C ARG A 44 0.40 5.87 12.60
N ALA A 45 0.44 6.27 13.86
CA ALA A 45 0.85 7.62 14.23
C ALA A 45 2.29 7.90 13.75
N ASP A 46 2.52 9.06 13.16
CA ASP A 46 3.86 9.60 12.93
C ASP A 46 4.39 10.26 14.21
N ASP A 47 4.56 9.45 15.26
CA ASP A 47 4.91 9.89 16.62
C ASP A 47 6.43 9.95 16.86
N GLY A 48 7.23 9.79 15.81
CA GLY A 48 8.69 9.77 15.88
C GLY A 48 9.28 8.47 16.45
N SER A 49 8.45 7.46 16.74
CA SER A 49 8.92 6.12 17.15
C SER A 49 9.78 5.45 16.08
N THR A 50 10.54 4.42 16.48
CA THR A 50 11.32 3.62 15.53
C THR A 50 10.44 2.99 14.45
N GLU A 51 9.25 2.51 14.80
CA GLU A 51 8.28 1.98 13.82
C GLU A 51 7.88 3.06 12.82
N ALA A 52 7.48 4.25 13.29
CA ALA A 52 7.08 5.37 12.44
C ALA A 52 8.18 5.78 11.44
N ARG A 53 9.45 5.76 11.87
CA ARG A 53 10.61 6.08 11.01
C ARG A 53 10.91 4.99 9.98
N LEU A 54 10.59 3.73 10.27
CA LEU A 54 10.87 2.60 9.40
C LEU A 54 9.78 2.40 8.33
N ILE A 55 8.52 2.71 8.63
CA ILE A 55 7.40 2.58 7.68
C ILE A 55 7.72 3.16 6.28
N PRO A 56 8.15 4.44 6.13
CA PRO A 56 8.42 4.98 4.80
C PRO A 56 9.56 4.26 4.06
N VAL A 57 10.53 3.71 4.77
CA VAL A 57 11.63 2.92 4.19
C VAL A 57 11.10 1.58 3.67
N PHE A 58 10.27 0.89 4.47
CA PHE A 58 9.65 -0.37 4.06
C PHE A 58 8.70 -0.19 2.88
N ASP A 59 7.88 0.86 2.88
CA ASP A 59 6.99 1.18 1.76
C ASP A 59 7.80 1.37 0.46
N PHE A 60 8.92 2.07 0.52
CA PHE A 60 9.82 2.26 -0.63
C PHE A 60 10.42 0.94 -1.14
N ILE A 61 10.90 0.08 -0.22
CA ILE A 61 11.46 -1.22 -0.56
C ILE A 61 10.40 -2.12 -1.22
N LEU A 62 9.20 -2.17 -0.65
CA LEU A 62 8.09 -2.96 -1.20
C LEU A 62 7.65 -2.44 -2.56
N ALA A 63 7.55 -1.12 -2.73
CA ALA A 63 7.25 -0.50 -4.03
C ALA A 63 8.28 -0.90 -5.09
N THR A 64 9.57 -0.88 -4.73
CA THR A 64 10.68 -1.28 -5.61
C THR A 64 10.60 -2.77 -5.96
N ALA A 65 10.29 -3.62 -4.99
CA ALA A 65 10.12 -5.05 -5.19
C ALA A 65 8.93 -5.37 -6.11
N ILE A 66 7.82 -4.63 -6.01
CA ILE A 66 6.64 -4.80 -6.87
C ILE A 66 6.94 -4.43 -8.32
N VAL A 67 7.66 -3.33 -8.59
CA VAL A 67 7.98 -2.95 -9.98
C VAL A 67 8.99 -3.90 -10.62
N THR A 68 9.83 -4.57 -9.82
CA THR A 68 10.83 -5.54 -10.30
C THR A 68 10.18 -6.85 -10.72
N PRO A 69 10.18 -7.25 -12.01
CA PRO A 69 9.56 -8.50 -12.45
C PRO A 69 10.16 -9.74 -11.77
N GLY A 70 9.35 -10.78 -11.59
CA GLY A 70 9.80 -12.08 -11.05
C GLY A 70 9.15 -12.44 -9.72
N ILE A 71 9.83 -13.30 -8.95
CA ILE A 71 9.31 -13.82 -7.68
C ILE A 71 9.13 -12.71 -6.63
N SER A 72 10.03 -11.73 -6.63
CA SER A 72 9.99 -10.58 -5.71
C SER A 72 8.70 -9.77 -5.84
N ARG A 73 8.23 -9.51 -7.07
CA ARG A 73 6.92 -8.87 -7.31
C ARG A 73 5.78 -9.66 -6.71
N LYS A 74 5.74 -10.97 -6.96
CA LYS A 74 4.64 -11.84 -6.49
C LYS A 74 4.56 -11.81 -4.96
N ILE A 75 5.71 -11.99 -4.30
CA ILE A 75 5.81 -11.97 -2.84
C ILE A 75 5.42 -10.60 -2.29
N ALA A 76 5.99 -9.51 -2.83
CA ALA A 76 5.74 -8.16 -2.33
C ALA A 76 4.28 -7.74 -2.52
N SER A 77 3.68 -8.01 -3.68
CA SER A 77 2.26 -7.72 -3.92
C SER A 77 1.36 -8.52 -2.98
N CYS A 78 1.64 -9.81 -2.73
CA CYS A 78 0.91 -10.62 -1.76
C CYS A 78 1.03 -10.08 -0.34
N PHE A 79 2.25 -9.71 0.07
CA PHE A 79 2.50 -9.14 1.39
C PHE A 79 1.67 -7.87 1.59
N VAL A 80 1.74 -6.93 0.64
CA VAL A 80 0.99 -5.66 0.70
C VAL A 80 -0.51 -5.91 0.69
N ALA A 81 -1.01 -6.83 -0.15
CA ALA A 81 -2.43 -7.20 -0.17
C ALA A 81 -2.88 -7.76 1.18
N ALA A 82 -2.09 -8.64 1.80
CA ALA A 82 -2.40 -9.20 3.11
C ALA A 82 -2.41 -8.12 4.21
N THR A 83 -1.42 -7.21 4.21
CA THR A 83 -1.34 -6.11 5.18
C THR A 83 -2.54 -5.17 5.07
N ILE A 84 -2.88 -4.70 3.87
CA ILE A 84 -4.03 -3.80 3.66
C ILE A 84 -5.34 -4.50 4.07
N SER A 85 -5.50 -5.77 3.69
CA SER A 85 -6.68 -6.56 4.06
C SER A 85 -6.79 -6.76 5.58
N GLY A 86 -5.67 -7.01 6.26
CA GLY A 86 -5.62 -7.12 7.71
C GLY A 86 -6.06 -5.82 8.40
N PHE A 87 -5.61 -4.66 7.91
CA PHE A 87 -6.06 -3.37 8.42
C PHE A 87 -7.55 -3.12 8.18
N ALA A 88 -8.07 -3.48 6.99
CA ALA A 88 -9.49 -3.37 6.70
C ALA A 88 -10.33 -4.18 7.69
N VAL A 89 -9.94 -5.44 7.94
CA VAL A 89 -10.61 -6.33 8.91
C VAL A 89 -10.51 -5.77 10.33
N LYS A 90 -9.32 -5.32 10.75
CA LYS A 90 -9.13 -4.76 12.10
C LYS A 90 -10.02 -3.54 12.33
N ARG A 91 -10.09 -2.62 11.36
CA ARG A 91 -10.96 -1.43 11.46
C ARG A 91 -12.43 -1.80 11.48
N ALA A 92 -12.84 -2.82 10.71
CA ALA A 92 -14.21 -3.32 10.74
C ALA A 92 -14.58 -3.90 12.13
N ILE A 93 -13.67 -4.67 12.75
CA ILE A 93 -13.84 -5.21 14.11
C ILE A 93 -13.95 -4.08 15.14
N ASP A 94 -13.16 -3.02 14.98
CA ASP A 94 -13.15 -1.86 15.88
C ASP A 94 -14.34 -0.90 15.67
N GLY A 95 -15.23 -1.18 14.71
CA GLY A 95 -16.35 -0.28 14.38
C GLY A 95 -15.92 1.04 13.72
N LEU A 96 -14.69 1.11 13.18
CA LEU A 96 -14.16 2.29 12.52
C LEU A 96 -14.56 2.31 11.03
N PRO A 97 -14.63 3.50 10.39
CA PRO A 97 -14.82 3.60 8.96
C PRO A 97 -13.74 2.81 8.21
N CYS A 98 -14.16 1.81 7.41
CA CYS A 98 -13.26 0.86 6.74
C CYS A 98 -13.55 0.68 5.24
N GLN A 99 -14.55 1.37 4.66
CA GLN A 99 -14.91 1.22 3.24
C GLN A 99 -13.71 1.48 2.31
N GLY A 100 -12.92 2.54 2.58
CA GLY A 100 -11.71 2.84 1.81
C GLY A 100 -10.67 1.72 1.90
N ASP A 101 -10.46 1.13 3.08
CA ASP A 101 -9.53 0.02 3.28
C ASP A 101 -10.00 -1.25 2.55
N ILE A 102 -11.30 -1.51 2.52
CA ILE A 102 -11.88 -2.63 1.78
C ILE A 102 -11.63 -2.46 0.28
N PHE A 103 -11.86 -1.27 -0.27
CA PHE A 103 -11.58 -1.03 -1.70
C PHE A 103 -10.09 -1.15 -2.02
N GLN A 104 -9.21 -0.65 -1.15
CA GLN A 104 -7.76 -0.82 -1.30
C GLN A 104 -7.34 -2.29 -1.18
N SER A 105 -7.97 -3.06 -0.28
CA SER A 105 -7.73 -4.50 -0.12
C SER A 105 -8.11 -5.28 -1.38
N ILE A 106 -9.28 -5.00 -1.96
CA ILE A 106 -9.72 -5.62 -3.23
C ILE A 106 -8.74 -5.29 -4.35
N TRP A 107 -8.35 -4.02 -4.47
CA TRP A 107 -7.42 -3.58 -5.49
C TRP A 107 -6.02 -4.19 -5.33
N ALA A 108 -5.46 -4.21 -4.11
CA ALA A 108 -4.16 -4.82 -3.84
C ALA A 108 -4.20 -6.34 -4.09
N THR A 109 -5.29 -7.01 -3.73
CA THR A 109 -5.50 -8.44 -4.02
C THR A 109 -5.59 -8.69 -5.52
N ALA A 110 -6.30 -7.86 -6.26
CA ALA A 110 -6.36 -7.95 -7.72
C ALA A 110 -4.97 -7.75 -8.34
N ALA A 111 -4.20 -6.77 -7.87
CA ALA A 111 -2.83 -6.51 -8.31
C ALA A 111 -1.87 -7.69 -8.00
N ALA A 112 -2.04 -8.34 -6.85
CA ALA A 112 -1.32 -9.56 -6.52
C ALA A 112 -1.71 -10.71 -7.46
N PHE A 113 -3.01 -10.94 -7.66
CA PHE A 113 -3.54 -12.01 -8.49
C PHE A 113 -3.06 -11.94 -9.95
N VAL A 114 -3.10 -10.76 -10.57
CA VAL A 114 -2.60 -10.59 -11.95
C VAL A 114 -1.10 -10.84 -12.09
N GLY A 115 -0.34 -10.78 -11.00
CA GLY A 115 1.06 -11.17 -10.98
C GLY A 115 1.30 -12.67 -11.06
N PHE A 116 0.28 -13.50 -10.81
CA PHE A 116 0.38 -14.97 -10.85
C PHE A 116 -0.03 -15.59 -12.19
N ILE A 117 -1.04 -15.02 -12.83
CA ILE A 117 -1.57 -15.48 -14.13
C ILE A 117 -0.71 -14.99 -15.30
#